data_AF-A0A557SV96-F1
#
_entry.id   AF-A0A557SV96-F1
#
_cell.length_a   1.000
_cell.length_b   1.000
_cell.length_c   1.000
_cell.angle_alpha   90.00
_cell.angle_beta   90.00
_cell.angle_gamma   90.00
#
_symmetry.space_group_name_H-M   'P 1'
#
loop_
_entity.id
_entity.type
_entity.pdbx_description
1 polymer ?
#
loop_
_entity_poly.entity_id
_entity_poly.type
_entity_poly.pdbx_seq_one_letter_code
_entity_poly.pdbx_strand_id
1 'polypeptide(L)'
;MDKDLKYIGQSKKLIKNRTGYSISKLLEFLEIEYNYDNVLNDSELSIDFKIGDKFIKIIENDNDMNEFKIIQERFPFVDMIAIGRSSYLGKINEMHNIFLFDKESKQVGSIFIEDPSLSFDYAHILPLVEKCSIIHGHTSTVMVEIIGEMKNNLVIDFSEAKKLIKEALYQIDHKFFINRKYLKKEDKDHFFIEFDGPKGYFDLKVPKYTTYLLEGEATVENLSTEIIRMLADKMPENVQALGVYIYEGVNKGAHILSYIR
;
A
#
# COMPACT_ATOMS: atom_id res chain seq x y z
N MET A 1 -10.17 24.88 22.14
CA MET A 1 -10.87 24.91 23.44
C MET A 1 -10.56 23.70 24.33
N ASP A 2 -10.13 22.55 23.81
CA ASP A 2 -9.87 21.35 24.63
C ASP A 2 -8.49 21.26 25.33
N LYS A 3 -7.53 22.15 25.05
CA LYS A 3 -6.16 22.07 25.61
C LYS A 3 -6.05 22.34 27.12
N ASP A 4 -7.10 22.86 27.75
CA ASP A 4 -7.12 23.21 29.18
C ASP A 4 -7.92 22.22 30.04
N LEU A 5 -8.51 21.19 29.45
CA LEU A 5 -9.28 20.18 30.17
C LEU A 5 -8.35 19.07 30.71
N LYS A 6 -8.20 19.02 32.04
CA LYS A 6 -7.51 17.92 32.72
C LYS A 6 -8.50 16.85 33.15
N TYR A 7 -8.19 15.59 32.86
CA TYR A 7 -9.05 14.45 33.18
C TYR A 7 -8.49 13.67 34.38
N ILE A 8 -9.34 12.90 35.06
CA ILE A 8 -8.93 12.10 36.24
C ILE A 8 -8.77 10.64 35.82
N GLY A 9 -7.55 10.11 35.90
CA GLY A 9 -7.24 8.70 35.67
C GLY A 9 -7.15 7.88 36.97
N GLN A 10 -6.51 6.70 36.90
CA GLN A 10 -6.24 5.85 38.07
C GLN A 10 -5.54 6.67 39.17
N SER A 11 -5.89 6.36 40.42
CA SER A 11 -5.28 6.98 41.61
C SER A 11 -5.39 8.50 41.67
N LYS A 12 -6.41 9.10 41.02
CA LYS A 12 -6.64 10.55 40.95
C LYS A 12 -5.54 11.36 40.24
N LYS A 13 -4.69 10.72 39.43
CA LYS A 13 -3.70 11.43 38.61
C LYS A 13 -4.39 12.24 37.52
N LEU A 14 -3.90 13.46 37.29
CA LEU A 14 -4.42 14.37 36.25
C LEU A 14 -3.80 14.01 34.90
N ILE A 15 -4.63 13.60 33.96
CA ILE A 15 -4.27 13.31 32.58
C ILE A 15 -4.43 14.58 31.73
N LYS A 16 -3.38 14.94 30.98
CA LYS A 16 -3.24 16.25 30.33
C LYS A 16 -4.07 16.40 29.05
N ASN A 17 -4.38 15.31 28.35
CA ASN A 17 -5.08 15.35 27.07
C ASN A 17 -6.11 14.22 26.92
N ARG A 18 -7.00 14.37 25.94
CA ARG A 18 -8.11 13.43 25.66
C ARG A 18 -7.61 12.05 25.23
N THR A 19 -6.55 11.99 24.43
CA THR A 19 -5.91 10.74 23.99
C THR A 19 -5.43 9.93 25.19
N GLY A 20 -4.71 10.57 26.10
CA GLY A 20 -4.25 9.97 27.35
C GLY A 20 -5.41 9.54 28.22
N TYR A 21 -6.49 10.33 28.28
CA TYR A 21 -7.66 9.92 29.06
C TYR A 21 -8.33 8.67 28.50
N SER A 22 -8.43 8.54 27.17
CA SER A 22 -8.92 7.32 26.53
C SER A 22 -8.03 6.11 26.81
N ILE A 23 -6.70 6.28 26.76
CA ILE A 23 -5.74 5.23 27.11
C ILE A 23 -5.88 4.84 28.59
N SER A 24 -5.97 5.81 29.49
CA SER A 24 -6.23 5.58 30.92
C SER A 24 -7.48 4.75 31.13
N LYS A 25 -8.60 5.10 30.46
CA LYS A 25 -9.86 4.36 30.59
C LYS A 25 -9.78 2.95 30.03
N LEU A 26 -9.03 2.74 28.95
CA LEU A 26 -8.77 1.42 28.41
C LEU A 26 -7.96 0.57 29.39
N LEU A 27 -6.88 1.11 29.95
CA LEU A 27 -6.05 0.40 30.94
C LEU A 27 -6.84 0.10 32.22
N GLU A 28 -7.68 1.03 32.68
CA GLU A 28 -8.63 0.80 33.78
C GLU A 28 -9.61 -0.33 33.48
N PHE A 29 -10.20 -0.33 32.28
CA PHE A 29 -11.13 -1.37 31.87
C PHE A 29 -10.48 -2.77 31.82
N LEU A 30 -9.20 -2.84 31.45
CA LEU A 30 -8.43 -4.07 31.40
C LEU A 30 -7.79 -4.46 32.73
N GLU A 31 -8.04 -3.70 33.81
CA GLU A 31 -7.44 -3.90 35.14
C GLU A 31 -5.90 -3.86 35.11
N ILE A 32 -5.33 -3.03 34.23
CA ILE A 32 -3.88 -2.84 34.08
C ILE A 32 -3.45 -1.59 34.85
N GLU A 33 -2.49 -1.75 35.77
CA GLU A 33 -1.86 -0.63 36.47
C GLU A 33 -0.86 0.11 35.58
N TYR A 34 -0.82 1.44 35.71
CA TYR A 34 0.11 2.26 34.96
C TYR A 34 0.61 3.47 35.77
N ASN A 35 1.77 3.99 35.38
CA ASN A 35 2.26 5.29 35.82
C ASN A 35 2.10 6.31 34.70
N TYR A 36 1.48 7.45 35.01
CA TYR A 36 1.35 8.59 34.10
C TYR A 36 2.36 9.70 34.43
N ASP A 37 2.81 10.41 33.38
CA ASP A 37 3.73 11.55 33.43
C ASP A 37 5.13 11.16 33.96
N ASN A 38 5.82 10.33 33.18
CA ASN A 38 7.11 9.76 33.53
C ASN A 38 8.25 10.52 32.83
N VAL A 39 9.45 10.43 33.39
CA VAL A 39 10.68 10.97 32.81
C VAL A 39 11.68 9.82 32.71
N LEU A 40 12.37 9.72 31.57
CA LEU A 40 13.35 8.65 31.36
C LEU A 40 14.76 9.11 31.79
N ASN A 41 15.36 8.41 32.76
CA ASN A 41 16.79 8.49 33.16
C ASN A 41 17.39 9.91 33.29
N ASP A 42 16.84 10.77 34.15
CA ASP A 42 17.32 12.15 34.42
C ASP A 42 17.50 13.05 33.17
N SER A 43 17.01 12.60 32.01
CA SER A 43 16.95 13.38 30.79
C SER A 43 15.60 14.11 30.74
N GLU A 44 15.52 15.29 30.12
CA GLU A 44 14.26 16.04 29.96
C GLU A 44 13.25 15.35 29.01
N LEU A 45 13.41 14.06 28.72
CA LEU A 45 12.57 13.28 27.81
C LEU A 45 11.38 12.69 28.57
N SER A 46 10.19 13.19 28.22
CA SER A 46 8.93 12.80 28.85
C SER A 46 8.33 11.55 28.21
N ILE A 47 7.65 10.72 29.00
CA ILE A 47 6.86 9.56 28.54
C ILE A 47 5.50 9.57 29.24
N ASP A 48 4.43 9.49 28.46
CA ASP A 48 3.07 9.59 28.99
C ASP A 48 2.70 8.41 29.88
N PHE A 49 2.83 7.16 29.43
CA PHE A 49 2.49 5.98 30.23
C PHE A 49 3.64 5.01 30.37
N LYS A 50 3.80 4.46 31.57
CA LYS A 50 4.66 3.31 31.87
C LYS A 50 3.79 2.18 32.44
N ILE A 51 3.83 1.02 31.80
CA ILE A 51 3.10 -0.20 32.19
C ILE A 51 4.13 -1.32 32.38
N GLY A 52 4.51 -1.61 33.63
CA GLY A 52 5.66 -2.46 33.91
C GLY A 52 6.93 -1.89 33.27
N ASP A 53 7.53 -2.64 32.35
CA ASP A 53 8.73 -2.25 31.58
C ASP A 53 8.41 -1.70 30.17
N LYS A 54 7.12 -1.48 29.87
CA LYS A 54 6.64 -0.99 28.57
C LYS A 54 6.18 0.45 28.65
N PHE A 55 6.28 1.15 27.53
CA PHE A 55 6.05 2.59 27.47
C PHE A 55 5.08 2.98 26.35
N ILE A 56 4.29 4.05 26.59
CA ILE A 56 3.46 4.67 25.57
C ILE A 56 3.76 6.17 25.57
N LYS A 57 4.10 6.70 24.40
CA LYS A 57 4.30 8.14 24.16
C LYS A 57 3.15 8.68 23.32
N ILE A 58 2.53 9.76 23.76
CA ILE A 58 1.49 10.46 23.00
C ILE A 58 2.16 11.54 22.13
N ILE A 59 1.78 11.58 20.85
CA ILE A 59 2.29 12.55 19.88
C ILE A 59 1.15 13.49 19.46
N GLU A 60 1.16 14.71 20.01
CA GLU A 60 0.19 15.76 19.67
C GLU A 60 0.82 16.85 18.78
N ASN A 61 2.12 17.08 18.91
CA ASN A 61 2.86 18.12 18.21
C ASN A 61 4.25 17.63 17.71
N ASP A 62 4.93 18.46 16.90
CA ASP A 62 6.25 18.12 16.36
C ASP A 62 7.35 18.02 17.47
N ASN A 63 7.18 18.64 18.64
CA ASN A 63 8.11 18.47 19.75
C ASN A 63 8.01 17.06 20.36
N ASP A 64 6.79 16.55 20.58
CA ASP A 64 6.58 15.18 21.08
C ASP A 64 7.16 14.14 20.12
N MET A 65 7.07 14.42 18.81
CA MET A 65 7.67 13.61 17.75
C MET A 65 9.20 13.59 17.84
N ASN A 66 9.81 14.76 18.02
CA ASN A 66 11.26 14.86 18.15
C ASN A 66 11.75 14.14 19.40
N GLU A 67 11.06 14.31 20.53
CA GLU A 67 11.34 13.56 21.76
C GLU A 67 11.24 12.05 21.53
N PHE A 68 10.19 11.58 20.86
CA PHE A 68 10.02 10.16 20.53
C PHE A 68 11.18 9.61 19.71
N LYS A 69 11.63 10.32 18.66
CA LYS A 69 12.78 9.92 17.84
C LYS A 69 14.07 9.86 18.66
N ILE A 70 14.32 10.86 19.51
CA ILE A 70 15.48 10.88 20.40
C ILE A 70 15.45 9.69 21.37
N ILE A 71 14.27 9.33 21.89
CA ILE A 71 14.12 8.17 22.78
C ILE A 71 14.44 6.88 22.02
N GLN A 72 13.92 6.69 20.80
CA GLN A 72 14.22 5.50 20.00
C GLN A 72 15.72 5.38 19.67
N GLU A 73 16.38 6.50 19.34
CA GLU A 73 17.81 6.52 19.05
C GLU A 73 18.68 6.22 20.28
N ARG A 74 18.34 6.80 21.44
CA ARG A 74 19.13 6.65 22.67
C ARG A 74 18.85 5.35 23.41
N PHE A 75 17.65 4.81 23.27
CA PHE A 75 17.17 3.64 24.00
C PHE A 75 16.54 2.61 23.05
N PRO A 76 17.32 2.03 22.11
CA PRO A 76 16.80 1.16 21.05
C PRO A 76 16.18 -0.15 21.55
N PHE A 77 16.40 -0.53 22.81
CA PHE A 77 15.86 -1.75 23.42
C PHE A 77 14.62 -1.51 24.28
N VAL A 78 14.11 -0.28 24.35
CA VAL A 78 12.91 0.05 25.11
C VAL A 78 11.67 -0.37 24.31
N ASP A 79 10.82 -1.20 24.91
CA ASP A 79 9.53 -1.60 24.34
C ASP A 79 8.54 -0.44 24.48
N MET A 80 8.35 0.31 23.38
CA MET A 80 7.56 1.53 23.36
C MET A 80 6.65 1.61 22.14
N ILE A 81 5.43 2.12 22.36
CA ILE A 81 4.47 2.43 21.30
C ILE A 81 4.23 3.94 21.28
N ALA A 82 4.20 4.55 20.10
CA ALA A 82 3.71 5.92 19.92
C ALA A 82 2.21 5.92 19.59
N ILE A 83 1.47 6.86 20.19
CA ILE A 83 0.06 7.12 19.90
C ILE A 83 -0.15 8.58 19.53
N GLY A 84 -0.54 8.84 18.28
CA GLY A 84 -0.68 10.22 17.81
C GLY A 84 -1.67 10.38 16.68
N ARG A 85 -1.79 11.60 16.14
CA ARG A 85 -2.67 11.87 14.99
C ARG A 85 -2.11 11.27 13.69
N SER A 86 -2.99 10.90 12.77
CA SER A 86 -2.62 10.33 11.46
C SER A 86 -1.69 11.21 10.61
N SER A 87 -1.68 12.54 10.82
CA SER A 87 -0.76 13.49 10.18
C SER A 87 0.73 13.18 10.41
N TYR A 88 1.04 12.30 11.36
CA TYR A 88 2.39 11.91 11.73
C TYR A 88 2.83 10.55 11.16
N LEU A 89 1.93 9.82 10.47
CA LEU A 89 2.20 8.49 9.87
C LEU A 89 3.38 8.52 8.88
N GLY A 90 3.45 9.52 7.99
CA GLY A 90 4.54 9.64 7.01
C GLY A 90 5.88 10.15 7.57
N LYS A 91 5.93 10.49 8.87
CA LYS A 91 7.13 11.01 9.55
C LYS A 91 7.76 9.99 10.51
N ILE A 92 7.09 8.86 10.75
CA ILE A 92 7.55 7.75 11.60
C ILE A 92 7.61 6.49 10.74
N ASN A 93 8.81 5.96 10.55
CA ASN A 93 8.97 4.61 10.01
C ASN A 93 8.88 3.62 11.18
N GLU A 94 7.79 2.83 11.29
CA GLU A 94 7.77 1.46 11.86
C GLU A 94 6.35 0.92 12.20
N MET A 95 6.22 -0.41 12.14
CA MET A 95 5.01 -1.24 12.35
C MET A 95 4.43 -1.25 13.79
N HIS A 96 5.06 -0.59 14.76
CA HIS A 96 4.72 -0.70 16.19
C HIS A 96 3.92 0.48 16.78
N ASN A 97 3.33 1.33 15.94
CA ASN A 97 2.68 2.58 16.39
C ASN A 97 1.16 2.60 16.11
N ILE A 98 0.38 3.16 17.05
CA ILE A 98 -1.09 3.22 16.96
C ILE A 98 -1.51 4.68 16.70
N PHE A 99 -1.97 5.01 15.50
CA PHE A 99 -2.41 6.38 15.19
C PHE A 99 -3.93 6.53 15.28
N LEU A 100 -4.37 7.57 15.99
CA LEU A 100 -5.76 7.97 16.09
C LEU A 100 -6.10 8.92 14.93
N PHE A 101 -7.11 8.57 14.16
CA PHE A 101 -7.67 9.46 13.13
C PHE A 101 -8.55 10.50 13.82
N ASP A 102 -8.06 11.74 13.92
CA ASP A 102 -8.86 12.85 14.43
C ASP A 102 -9.92 13.25 13.39
N LYS A 103 -11.10 13.70 13.84
CA LYS A 103 -12.29 13.94 12.98
C LYS A 103 -12.18 15.16 12.06
N GLU A 104 -11.08 15.92 12.14
CA GLU A 104 -10.63 16.86 11.10
C GLU A 104 -9.74 16.16 10.05
N SER A 105 -9.87 14.84 9.94
CA SER A 105 -9.13 14.03 9.00
C SER A 105 -9.43 14.47 7.57
N LYS A 106 -8.37 14.63 6.80
CA LYS A 106 -8.47 14.45 5.35
C LYS A 106 -9.18 13.12 5.15
N GLN A 107 -10.43 13.17 4.68
CA GLN A 107 -11.26 11.99 4.55
C GLN A 107 -10.59 11.07 3.53
N VAL A 108 -10.17 9.87 3.93
CA VAL A 108 -9.68 8.89 2.95
C VAL A 108 -10.90 8.31 2.26
N GLY A 109 -10.92 8.42 0.94
CA GLY A 109 -11.95 7.85 0.09
C GLY A 109 -11.38 6.71 -0.75
N SER A 110 -12.25 5.79 -1.16
CA SER A 110 -11.99 4.85 -2.24
C SER A 110 -13.02 5.07 -3.33
N ILE A 111 -12.57 5.09 -4.58
CA ILE A 111 -13.43 5.01 -5.76
C ILE A 111 -13.00 3.81 -6.60
N PHE A 112 -13.96 3.17 -7.28
CA PHE A 112 -13.68 2.11 -8.23
C PHE A 112 -14.21 2.50 -9.61
N ILE A 113 -13.47 2.13 -10.64
CA ILE A 113 -13.83 2.37 -12.04
C ILE A 113 -13.85 1.04 -12.74
N GLU A 114 -15.06 0.62 -13.11
CA GLU A 114 -15.33 -0.50 -13.99
C GLU A 114 -16.03 0.04 -15.23
N ASP A 115 -15.47 -0.23 -16.40
CA ASP A 115 -16.07 0.19 -17.67
C ASP A 115 -15.66 -0.78 -18.77
N PRO A 116 -16.57 -1.17 -19.68
CA PRO A 116 -16.25 -2.11 -20.75
C PRO A 116 -15.10 -1.69 -21.67
N SER A 117 -14.77 -0.39 -21.72
CA SER A 117 -13.62 0.11 -22.47
C SER A 117 -12.28 0.00 -21.73
N LEU A 118 -12.27 -0.59 -20.54
CA LEU A 118 -11.07 -0.95 -19.77
C LEU A 118 -10.70 -2.43 -19.99
N SER A 119 -11.04 -2.97 -21.15
CA SER A 119 -10.60 -4.28 -21.59
C SER A 119 -9.40 -4.18 -22.53
N PHE A 120 -8.55 -5.20 -22.54
CA PHE A 120 -7.43 -5.31 -23.46
C PHE A 120 -7.24 -6.77 -23.91
N ASP A 121 -6.76 -6.93 -25.13
CA ASP A 121 -6.54 -8.23 -25.77
C ASP A 121 -5.06 -8.58 -25.73
N TYR A 122 -4.72 -9.83 -25.39
CA TYR A 122 -3.34 -10.27 -25.37
C TYR A 122 -3.18 -11.75 -25.65
N ALA A 123 -1.96 -12.13 -26.02
CA ALA A 123 -1.53 -13.52 -26.07
C ALA A 123 -0.45 -13.77 -25.02
N HIS A 124 -0.36 -15.01 -24.51
CA HIS A 124 0.68 -15.39 -23.57
C HIS A 124 0.99 -16.90 -23.61
N ILE A 125 2.04 -17.29 -22.89
CA ILE A 125 2.36 -18.68 -22.56
C ILE A 125 2.72 -18.72 -21.08
N LEU A 126 2.26 -19.77 -20.38
CA LEU A 126 2.72 -20.13 -19.04
C LEU A 126 3.43 -21.48 -19.09
N PRO A 127 4.77 -21.51 -19.25
CA PRO A 127 5.49 -22.73 -19.56
C PRO A 127 5.37 -23.83 -18.50
N LEU A 128 5.09 -23.49 -17.25
CA LEU A 128 4.99 -24.47 -16.15
C LEU A 128 3.55 -24.94 -15.85
N VAL A 129 2.56 -24.51 -16.64
CA VAL A 129 1.15 -24.81 -16.41
C VAL A 129 0.59 -25.63 -17.57
N GLU A 130 0.19 -26.89 -17.35
CA GLU A 130 -0.19 -27.80 -18.44
C GLU A 130 -1.23 -27.23 -19.42
N LYS A 131 -2.31 -26.62 -18.93
CA LYS A 131 -3.38 -26.08 -19.80
C LYS A 131 -2.98 -24.80 -20.52
N CYS A 132 -2.06 -24.02 -19.96
CA CYS A 132 -1.59 -22.73 -20.48
C CYS A 132 -0.18 -22.83 -21.09
N SER A 133 0.30 -24.04 -21.35
CA SER A 133 1.66 -24.35 -21.82
C SER A 133 1.87 -24.15 -23.33
N ILE A 134 0.82 -23.74 -24.05
CA ILE A 134 0.88 -23.39 -25.47
C ILE A 134 0.41 -21.93 -25.65
N ILE A 135 0.82 -21.30 -26.77
CA ILE A 135 0.37 -19.94 -27.10
C ILE A 135 -1.15 -19.94 -27.22
N HIS A 136 -1.76 -19.05 -26.48
CA HIS A 136 -3.17 -18.71 -26.55
C HIS A 136 -3.36 -17.25 -26.14
N GLY A 137 -4.59 -16.77 -26.12
CA GLY A 137 -4.87 -15.40 -25.74
C GLY A 137 -6.23 -15.22 -25.08
N HIS A 138 -6.42 -14.03 -24.53
CA HIS A 138 -7.59 -13.65 -23.76
C HIS A 138 -7.98 -12.21 -24.05
N THR A 139 -9.25 -11.92 -23.82
CA THR A 139 -9.76 -10.56 -23.67
C THR A 139 -9.94 -10.33 -22.17
N SER A 140 -9.07 -9.54 -21.57
CA SER A 140 -9.15 -9.25 -20.14
C SER A 140 -9.93 -7.98 -19.85
N THR A 141 -10.78 -8.02 -18.83
CA THR A 141 -11.46 -6.84 -18.30
C THR A 141 -10.78 -6.38 -17.02
N VAL A 142 -10.59 -5.06 -16.88
CA VAL A 142 -9.92 -4.45 -15.74
C VAL A 142 -10.87 -3.53 -14.97
N MET A 143 -10.89 -3.67 -13.66
CA MET A 143 -11.46 -2.70 -12.74
C MET A 143 -10.34 -2.14 -11.85
N VAL A 144 -10.31 -0.81 -11.71
CA VAL A 144 -9.28 -0.13 -10.91
C VAL A 144 -9.94 0.54 -9.72
N GLU A 145 -9.46 0.21 -8.53
CA GLU A 145 -9.75 0.88 -7.27
C GLU A 145 -8.65 1.92 -6.98
N ILE A 146 -9.05 3.14 -6.62
CA ILE A 146 -8.16 4.26 -6.33
C ILE A 146 -8.47 4.76 -4.93
N ILE A 147 -7.48 4.68 -4.05
CA ILE A 147 -7.62 5.02 -2.63
C ILE A 147 -6.71 6.21 -2.32
N GLY A 148 -7.26 7.24 -1.69
CA GLY A 148 -6.49 8.42 -1.36
C GLY A 148 -7.23 9.44 -0.49
N GLU A 149 -6.49 10.48 -0.12
CA GLU A 149 -7.05 11.61 0.60
C GLU A 149 -8.01 12.39 -0.32
N MET A 150 -9.21 12.67 0.17
CA MET A 150 -10.19 13.48 -0.53
C MET A 150 -9.77 14.96 -0.49
N LYS A 151 -9.66 15.56 -1.68
CA LYS A 151 -9.50 17.01 -1.88
C LYS A 151 -10.77 17.52 -2.55
N ASN A 152 -11.42 18.53 -1.98
CA ASN A 152 -12.69 19.06 -2.49
C ASN A 152 -13.77 17.98 -2.69
N ASN A 153 -13.88 17.04 -1.75
CA ASN A 153 -14.80 15.89 -1.77
C ASN A 153 -14.55 14.86 -2.88
N LEU A 154 -13.38 14.88 -3.53
CA LEU A 154 -13.00 13.89 -4.55
C LEU A 154 -11.64 13.27 -4.22
N VAL A 155 -11.48 11.97 -4.51
CA VAL A 155 -10.16 11.33 -4.54
C VAL A 155 -9.44 11.77 -5.82
N ILE A 156 -10.12 11.64 -6.96
CA ILE A 156 -9.71 12.09 -8.29
C ILE A 156 -10.99 12.21 -9.14
N ASP A 157 -11.00 13.06 -10.17
CA ASP A 157 -12.12 13.11 -11.11
C ASP A 157 -12.22 11.79 -11.90
N PHE A 158 -13.43 11.27 -12.09
CA PHE A 158 -13.64 9.99 -12.81
C PHE A 158 -13.14 10.03 -14.26
N SER A 159 -13.25 11.18 -14.94
CA SER A 159 -12.81 11.33 -16.33
C SER A 159 -11.29 11.32 -16.41
N GLU A 160 -10.62 11.99 -15.47
CA GLU A 160 -9.16 11.99 -15.36
C GLU A 160 -8.64 10.59 -15.03
N ALA A 161 -9.20 9.93 -14.01
CA ALA A 161 -8.83 8.57 -13.64
C ALA A 161 -9.03 7.59 -14.82
N LYS A 162 -10.19 7.64 -15.49
CA LYS A 162 -10.47 6.80 -16.67
C LYS A 162 -9.47 7.04 -17.80
N LYS A 163 -9.06 8.28 -18.03
CA LYS A 163 -8.03 8.62 -19.03
C LYS A 163 -6.68 7.97 -18.66
N LEU A 164 -6.22 8.12 -17.43
CA LEU A 164 -4.96 7.54 -16.96
C LEU A 164 -4.96 6.01 -17.08
N ILE A 165 -6.07 5.37 -16.69
CA ILE A 165 -6.24 3.92 -16.81
C ILE A 165 -6.16 3.48 -18.27
N LYS A 166 -6.87 4.14 -19.18
CA LYS A 166 -6.83 3.83 -20.61
C LYS A 166 -5.44 3.97 -21.21
N GLU A 167 -4.71 5.02 -20.84
CA GLU A 167 -3.33 5.22 -21.31
C GLU A 167 -2.36 4.14 -20.80
N ALA A 168 -2.59 3.59 -19.60
CA ALA A 168 -1.83 2.44 -19.12
C ALA A 168 -2.17 1.18 -19.92
N LEU A 169 -3.46 0.86 -20.05
CA LEU A 169 -3.92 -0.34 -20.76
C LEU A 169 -3.55 -0.35 -22.24
N TYR A 170 -3.56 0.82 -22.91
CA TYR A 170 -3.17 0.93 -24.32
C TYR A 170 -1.72 0.48 -24.60
N GLN A 171 -0.83 0.58 -23.62
CA GLN A 171 0.57 0.15 -23.79
C GLN A 171 0.72 -1.38 -23.83
N ILE A 172 -0.21 -2.09 -23.19
CA ILE A 172 -0.19 -3.55 -23.04
C ILE A 172 -1.25 -4.24 -23.90
N ASP A 173 -2.13 -3.48 -24.54
CA ASP A 173 -3.13 -3.97 -25.48
C ASP A 173 -2.48 -4.50 -26.78
N HIS A 174 -3.05 -5.58 -27.32
CA HIS A 174 -2.57 -6.30 -28.49
C HIS A 174 -1.10 -6.74 -28.39
N LYS A 175 -0.66 -7.14 -27.18
CA LYS A 175 0.71 -7.64 -26.94
C LYS A 175 0.76 -9.14 -26.71
N PHE A 176 1.92 -9.71 -27.00
CA PHE A 176 2.33 -11.04 -26.57
C PHE A 176 3.19 -10.91 -25.31
N PHE A 177 2.69 -11.41 -24.18
CA PHE A 177 3.42 -11.41 -22.91
C PHE A 177 4.24 -12.67 -22.75
N ILE A 178 5.50 -12.50 -22.35
CA ILE A 178 6.36 -13.60 -21.97
C ILE A 178 7.39 -13.16 -20.94
N ASN A 179 7.76 -14.06 -20.04
CA ASN A 179 8.80 -13.77 -19.06
C ASN A 179 10.16 -13.55 -19.76
N ARG A 180 10.83 -12.45 -19.43
CA ARG A 180 12.16 -12.07 -19.94
C ARG A 180 13.20 -13.17 -19.75
N LYS A 181 13.09 -14.01 -18.73
CA LYS A 181 14.05 -15.11 -18.49
C LYS A 181 14.14 -16.11 -19.65
N TYR A 182 13.12 -16.16 -20.52
CA TYR A 182 13.10 -17.03 -21.69
C TYR A 182 13.75 -16.39 -22.93
N LEU A 183 14.10 -15.10 -22.87
CA LEU A 183 14.84 -14.41 -23.93
C LEU A 183 16.26 -14.97 -24.03
N LYS A 184 16.64 -15.48 -25.20
CA LYS A 184 18.00 -15.94 -25.48
C LYS A 184 18.85 -14.89 -26.15
N LYS A 185 18.27 -14.19 -27.12
CA LYS A 185 18.92 -13.13 -27.88
C LYS A 185 17.87 -12.23 -28.50
N GLU A 186 18.33 -11.09 -28.99
CA GLU A 186 17.52 -10.15 -29.74
C GLU A 186 18.30 -9.65 -30.95
N ASP A 187 17.60 -9.38 -32.04
CA ASP A 187 18.14 -8.62 -33.18
C ASP A 187 17.52 -7.22 -33.20
N LYS A 188 17.60 -6.52 -34.33
CA LYS A 188 17.02 -5.17 -34.47
C LYS A 188 15.51 -5.16 -34.25
N ASP A 189 14.80 -6.16 -34.77
CA ASP A 189 13.34 -6.15 -34.91
C ASP A 189 12.64 -7.29 -34.16
N HIS A 190 13.38 -8.30 -33.69
CA HIS A 190 12.83 -9.52 -33.08
C HIS A 190 13.51 -9.90 -31.75
N PHE A 191 12.72 -10.55 -30.90
CA PHE A 191 13.19 -11.36 -29.78
C PHE A 191 13.20 -12.83 -30.18
N PHE A 192 14.18 -13.56 -29.67
CA PHE A 192 14.29 -15.02 -29.80
C PHE A 192 14.10 -15.64 -28.42
N ILE A 193 13.02 -16.41 -28.28
CA ILE A 193 12.56 -16.98 -27.01
C ILE A 193 12.70 -18.50 -27.07
N GLU A 194 13.34 -19.09 -26.07
CA GLU A 194 13.50 -20.55 -25.98
C GLU A 194 13.28 -21.07 -24.56
N PHE A 195 12.53 -22.15 -24.43
CA PHE A 195 12.29 -22.84 -23.17
C PHE A 195 11.74 -24.26 -23.35
N ASP A 196 11.95 -25.11 -22.35
CA ASP A 196 11.28 -26.40 -22.23
C ASP A 196 9.93 -26.24 -21.51
N GLY A 197 8.88 -26.82 -22.09
CA GLY A 197 7.55 -26.90 -21.48
C GLY A 197 7.00 -28.32 -21.45
N PRO A 198 5.86 -28.55 -20.76
CA PRO A 198 5.18 -29.85 -20.70
C PRO A 198 4.80 -30.42 -22.08
N LYS A 199 4.73 -29.58 -23.11
CA LYS A 199 4.39 -29.96 -24.49
C LYS A 199 5.59 -30.04 -25.43
N GLY A 200 6.80 -29.97 -24.87
CA GLY A 200 8.06 -30.05 -25.61
C GLY A 200 8.85 -28.75 -25.54
N TYR A 201 9.89 -28.71 -26.37
CA TYR A 201 10.77 -27.54 -26.52
C TYR A 201 10.13 -26.50 -27.43
N PHE A 202 10.17 -25.23 -27.01
CA PHE A 202 9.70 -24.09 -27.77
C PHE A 202 10.88 -23.24 -28.22
N ASP A 203 10.88 -22.86 -29.50
CA ASP A 203 11.81 -21.91 -30.12
C ASP A 203 10.99 -20.94 -30.96
N LEU A 204 10.90 -19.68 -30.50
CA LEU A 204 10.03 -18.66 -31.06
C LEU A 204 10.86 -17.45 -31.48
N LYS A 205 10.59 -16.95 -32.70
CA LYS A 205 11.01 -15.63 -33.16
C LYS A 205 9.81 -14.70 -33.19
N VAL A 206 9.77 -13.71 -32.30
CA VAL A 206 8.63 -12.79 -32.14
C VAL A 206 9.04 -11.33 -32.37
N PRO A 207 8.19 -10.49 -32.98
CA PRO A 207 8.53 -9.09 -33.24
C PRO A 207 8.58 -8.28 -31.94
N LYS A 208 9.57 -7.39 -31.80
CA LYS A 208 9.69 -6.54 -30.60
C LYS A 208 8.49 -5.63 -30.38
N TYR A 209 7.94 -5.08 -31.46
CA TYR A 209 6.83 -4.11 -31.39
C TYR A 209 5.54 -4.70 -30.78
N THR A 210 5.32 -6.01 -30.91
CA THR A 210 4.14 -6.71 -30.39
C THR A 210 4.47 -7.61 -29.20
N THR A 211 5.71 -7.63 -28.72
CA THR A 211 6.12 -8.49 -27.59
C THR A 211 6.43 -7.64 -26.37
N TYR A 212 5.86 -8.02 -25.24
CA TYR A 212 6.08 -7.36 -23.97
C TYR A 212 6.76 -8.34 -23.01
N LEU A 213 8.01 -8.03 -22.65
CA LEU A 213 8.83 -8.86 -21.77
C LEU A 213 8.53 -8.51 -20.30
N LEU A 214 7.93 -9.45 -19.57
CA LEU A 214 7.64 -9.32 -18.14
C LEU A 214 8.82 -9.83 -17.30
N GLU A 215 9.01 -9.29 -16.09
CA GLU A 215 9.97 -9.86 -15.14
C GLU A 215 9.43 -11.16 -14.49
N GLY A 216 8.09 -11.24 -14.36
CA GLY A 216 7.37 -12.42 -13.86
C GLY A 216 6.77 -13.27 -14.98
N GLU A 217 6.19 -14.41 -14.61
CA GLU A 217 5.32 -15.17 -15.51
C GLU A 217 4.11 -14.34 -15.93
N ALA A 218 3.56 -14.57 -17.12
CA ALA A 218 2.44 -13.81 -17.68
C ALA A 218 1.08 -14.20 -17.05
N THR A 219 1.00 -14.25 -15.72
CA THR A 219 -0.24 -14.54 -15.02
C THR A 219 -1.02 -13.24 -14.78
N VAL A 220 -2.35 -13.33 -14.78
CA VAL A 220 -3.15 -12.91 -13.61
C VAL A 220 -2.61 -11.74 -12.76
N GLU A 221 -2.01 -12.18 -11.68
CA GLU A 221 -1.47 -11.43 -10.56
C GLU A 221 -0.30 -10.52 -10.96
N ASN A 222 0.57 -11.01 -11.84
CA ASN A 222 1.71 -10.24 -12.33
C ASN A 222 1.25 -9.13 -13.29
N LEU A 223 0.24 -9.39 -14.13
CA LEU A 223 -0.36 -8.37 -14.98
C LEU A 223 -1.05 -7.28 -14.15
N SER A 224 -1.77 -7.64 -13.07
CA SER A 224 -2.30 -6.64 -12.13
C SER A 224 -1.20 -5.76 -11.53
N THR A 225 -0.09 -6.38 -11.11
CA THR A 225 1.07 -5.65 -10.55
C THR A 225 1.70 -4.72 -11.58
N GLU A 226 1.81 -5.17 -12.83
CA GLU A 226 2.34 -4.38 -13.94
C GLU A 226 1.47 -3.14 -14.24
N ILE A 227 0.14 -3.31 -14.23
CA ILE A 227 -0.82 -2.21 -14.40
C ILE A 227 -0.71 -1.21 -13.23
N ILE A 228 -0.61 -1.70 -11.98
CA ILE A 228 -0.40 -0.83 -10.81
C ILE A 228 0.88 0.00 -10.99
N ARG A 229 1.98 -0.61 -11.41
CA ARG A 229 3.24 0.09 -11.67
C ARG A 229 3.09 1.19 -12.72
N MET A 230 2.41 0.90 -13.83
CA MET A 230 2.16 1.89 -14.90
C MET A 230 1.29 3.07 -14.45
N LEU A 231 0.39 2.83 -13.47
CA LEU A 231 -0.51 3.84 -12.94
C LEU A 231 0.12 4.65 -11.80
N ALA A 232 0.91 4.02 -10.94
CA ALA A 232 1.50 4.62 -9.74
C ALA A 232 2.19 5.96 -10.04
N ASP A 233 3.04 5.99 -11.08
CA ASP A 233 3.80 7.18 -11.48
C ASP A 233 2.93 8.30 -12.05
N LYS A 234 1.72 7.98 -12.52
CA LYS A 234 0.79 8.92 -13.15
C LYS A 234 -0.26 9.47 -12.18
N MET A 235 -0.45 8.84 -11.03
CA MET A 235 -1.49 9.22 -10.07
C MET A 235 -1.11 10.50 -9.31
N PRO A 236 -2.08 11.39 -9.00
CA PRO A 236 -1.82 12.61 -8.25
C PRO A 236 -1.39 12.31 -6.82
N GLU A 237 -0.64 13.22 -6.18
CA GLU A 237 0.02 13.01 -4.88
C GLU A 237 -0.90 12.55 -3.74
N ASN A 238 -2.19 12.88 -3.79
CA ASN A 238 -3.15 12.50 -2.75
C ASN A 238 -3.61 11.04 -2.84
N VAL A 239 -3.32 10.33 -3.93
CA VAL A 239 -3.57 8.89 -4.06
C VAL A 239 -2.49 8.12 -3.30
N GLN A 240 -2.91 7.23 -2.42
CA GLN A 240 -2.01 6.47 -1.54
C GLN A 240 -1.89 5.01 -1.96
N ALA A 241 -2.95 4.45 -2.53
CA ALA A 241 -2.97 3.06 -2.96
C ALA A 241 -3.82 2.85 -4.22
N LEU A 242 -3.50 1.78 -4.94
CA LEU A 242 -4.22 1.31 -6.11
C LEU A 242 -4.56 -0.17 -5.95
N GLY A 243 -5.82 -0.51 -6.21
CA GLY A 243 -6.30 -1.87 -6.39
C GLY A 243 -6.55 -2.14 -7.87
N VAL A 244 -6.08 -3.27 -8.39
CA VAL A 244 -6.35 -3.70 -9.76
C VAL A 244 -6.93 -5.10 -9.76
N TYR A 245 -8.17 -5.17 -10.26
CA TYR A 245 -8.88 -6.39 -10.56
C TYR A 245 -8.72 -6.68 -12.05
N ILE A 246 -8.27 -7.87 -12.39
CA ILE A 246 -8.18 -8.34 -13.77
C ILE A 246 -8.91 -9.67 -13.90
N TYR A 247 -9.66 -9.84 -14.97
CA TYR A 247 -10.36 -11.09 -15.29
C TYR A 247 -9.82 -11.64 -16.61
N GLU A 248 -9.36 -12.89 -16.62
CA GLU A 248 -8.87 -13.60 -17.83
C GLU A 248 -10.04 -14.25 -18.60
N GLY A 249 -11.16 -14.48 -17.91
CA GLY A 249 -12.39 -14.97 -18.49
C GLY A 249 -13.53 -14.92 -17.47
N VAL A 250 -14.67 -15.54 -17.81
CA VAL A 250 -15.85 -15.53 -16.92
C VAL A 250 -15.50 -16.19 -15.58
N ASN A 251 -15.64 -15.44 -14.48
CA ASN A 251 -15.42 -15.86 -13.10
C ASN A 251 -13.98 -16.27 -12.74
N LYS A 252 -12.97 -15.87 -13.52
CA LYS A 252 -11.55 -16.12 -13.20
C LYS A 252 -10.78 -14.81 -13.25
N GLY A 253 -10.34 -14.34 -12.10
CA GLY A 253 -9.60 -13.10 -11.99
C GLY A 253 -8.73 -13.05 -10.74
N ALA A 254 -7.89 -12.01 -10.70
CA ALA A 254 -7.02 -11.71 -9.58
C ALA A 254 -7.26 -10.26 -9.14
N HIS A 255 -7.03 -10.01 -7.85
CA HIS A 255 -7.03 -8.67 -7.28
C HIS A 255 -5.72 -8.44 -6.53
N ILE A 256 -5.02 -7.37 -6.90
CA ILE A 256 -3.83 -6.91 -6.18
C ILE A 256 -4.10 -5.49 -5.69
N LEU A 257 -3.82 -5.25 -4.41
CA LEU A 257 -3.85 -3.94 -3.79
C LEU A 257 -2.42 -3.57 -3.36
N SER A 258 -1.97 -2.38 -3.72
CA SER A 258 -0.62 -1.92 -3.38
C SER A 258 -0.63 -0.45 -2.97
N TYR A 259 0.14 -0.15 -1.92
CA TYR A 259 0.49 1.23 -1.57
C TYR A 259 1.52 1.73 -2.58
N ILE A 260 1.27 2.92 -3.11
CA ILE A 260 2.15 3.58 -4.09
C ILE A 260 2.89 4.78 -3.47
N ARG A 261 2.58 5.12 -2.21
CA ARG A 261 3.18 6.19 -1.42
C ARG A 261 3.19 5.84 0.07
#